data_AF-A0A0J7KQI7-F1
#
_entry.id   AF-A0A0J7KQI7-F1
#
_cell.length_a   1.000
_cell.length_b   1.000
_cell.length_c   1.000
_cell.angle_alpha   90.00
_cell.angle_beta   90.00
_cell.angle_gamma   90.00
#
_symmetry.space_group_name_H-M   'P 1'
#
loop_
_entity.id
_entity.type
_entity.pdbx_description
1 polymer ?
#
loop_
_entity_poly.entity_id
_entity_poly.type
_entity_poly.pdbx_seq_one_letter_code
_entity_poly.pdbx_strand_id
1 'polypeptide(L)'
;MIGDSFPLPNITDIEDQLGNAKYFTTLDLASGYHQIPMAEHDKKKTAFSTPYGHYEFNRMPFGLKNAPATFQRLMNSVLTGIRGLRCLVYLDDIVIYGSSLEDHNKRLMEILRRLRKNNLKLQPDKCEFLRKEVIYLDHIISENGIILDPSKLTAIKNFPTPKKVKDI
;
A
#
# COMPACT_ATOMS: atom_id res chain seq x y z
N MET A 1 25.11 -2.39 -0.83
CA MET A 1 23.84 -2.17 -0.11
C MET A 1 23.22 -3.52 0.18
N ILE A 2 23.02 -3.86 1.46
CA ILE A 2 22.36 -5.10 1.88
C ILE A 2 20.86 -4.94 1.55
N GLY A 3 20.27 -5.94 0.87
CA GLY A 3 18.86 -5.91 0.48
C GLY A 3 17.96 -6.23 1.67
N ASP A 4 16.91 -5.45 1.83
CA ASP A 4 15.89 -5.65 2.86
C ASP A 4 14.58 -6.04 2.17
N SER A 5 14.17 -7.30 2.31
CA SER A 5 12.96 -7.84 1.68
C SER A 5 11.84 -7.86 2.70
N PHE A 6 10.72 -7.18 2.41
CA PHE A 6 9.51 -7.27 3.21
C PHE A 6 8.49 -8.14 2.45
N PRO A 7 8.03 -9.28 3.02
CA PRO A 7 7.13 -10.17 2.32
C PRO A 7 5.73 -9.55 2.15
N LEU A 8 5.16 -9.75 0.97
CA LEU A 8 3.75 -9.52 0.69
C LEU A 8 2.88 -10.47 1.56
N PRO A 9 1.73 -10.01 2.09
CA PRO A 9 0.78 -10.92 2.70
C PRO A 9 0.28 -11.92 1.64
N ASN A 10 0.23 -13.20 1.99
CA ASN A 10 -0.31 -14.23 1.10
C ASN A 10 -1.83 -14.03 0.96
N ILE A 11 -2.38 -14.29 -0.23
CA ILE A 11 -3.81 -14.20 -0.51
C ILE A 11 -4.61 -15.07 0.47
N THR A 12 -4.12 -16.27 0.79
CA THR A 12 -4.77 -17.15 1.78
C THR A 12 -4.87 -16.50 3.15
N ASP A 13 -3.81 -15.79 3.58
CA ASP A 13 -3.81 -15.07 4.85
C ASP A 13 -4.80 -13.90 4.81
N ILE A 14 -5.00 -13.30 3.64
CA ILE A 14 -5.98 -12.22 3.45
C ILE A 14 -7.40 -12.78 3.53
N GLU A 15 -7.68 -13.92 2.88
CA GLU A 15 -8.99 -14.59 2.93
C GLU A 15 -9.40 -14.93 4.37
N ASP A 16 -8.48 -15.54 5.13
CA ASP A 16 -8.70 -15.89 6.54
C ASP A 16 -9.01 -14.65 7.40
N GLN A 17 -8.42 -13.51 7.08
CA GLN A 17 -8.62 -12.25 7.82
C GLN A 17 -9.93 -11.53 7.47
N LEU A 18 -10.40 -11.67 6.23
CA LEU A 18 -11.62 -11.01 5.76
C LEU A 18 -12.88 -11.60 6.39
N GLY A 19 -12.92 -12.92 6.59
CA GLY A 19 -14.03 -13.61 7.25
C GLY A 19 -15.40 -13.17 6.72
N ASN A 20 -16.26 -12.66 7.62
CA ASN A 20 -17.62 -12.17 7.29
C ASN A 20 -17.67 -10.66 6.96
N ALA A 21 -16.61 -10.08 6.40
CA ALA A 21 -16.58 -8.67 6.02
C ALA A 21 -17.62 -8.36 4.93
N LYS A 22 -18.35 -7.25 5.10
CA LYS A 22 -19.42 -6.80 4.18
C LYS A 22 -19.26 -5.36 3.71
N TYR A 23 -18.34 -4.63 4.32
CA TYR A 23 -18.11 -3.21 4.08
C TYR A 23 -16.62 -2.98 4.03
N PHE A 24 -16.18 -2.27 3.00
CA PHE A 24 -14.78 -2.06 2.69
C PHE A 24 -14.49 -0.58 2.46
N THR A 25 -13.30 -0.15 2.86
CA THR A 25 -12.75 1.16 2.54
C THR A 25 -11.30 1.01 2.12
N THR A 26 -10.92 1.61 0.99
CA THR A 26 -9.53 1.74 0.57
C THR A 26 -9.04 3.15 0.89
N LEU A 27 -7.87 3.23 1.50
CA LEU A 27 -7.17 4.48 1.73
C LEU A 27 -5.82 4.44 1.01
N ASP A 28 -5.54 5.48 0.24
CA ASP A 28 -4.27 5.68 -0.48
C ASP A 28 -3.52 6.85 0.16
N LEU A 29 -2.24 6.63 0.49
CA LEU A 29 -1.39 7.65 1.09
C LEU A 29 -0.84 8.63 0.03
N ALA A 30 -0.96 9.93 0.31
CA ALA A 30 -0.49 10.97 -0.62
C ALA A 30 1.03 10.99 -0.75
N SER A 31 1.53 11.14 -1.98
CA SER A 31 2.97 11.36 -2.23
C SER A 31 3.90 10.26 -1.67
N GLY A 32 3.40 9.03 -1.48
CA GLY A 32 4.13 7.82 -1.08
C GLY A 32 5.36 8.07 -0.19
N TYR A 33 6.55 7.71 -0.70
CA TYR A 33 7.81 7.83 0.02
C TYR A 33 8.16 9.26 0.48
N HIS A 34 7.71 10.31 -0.20
CA HIS A 34 8.05 11.69 0.17
C HIS A 34 7.47 12.12 1.52
N GLN A 35 6.58 11.35 2.12
CA GLN A 35 6.12 11.59 3.49
C GLN A 35 7.21 11.27 4.54
N ILE A 36 8.20 10.44 4.20
CA ILE A 36 9.24 9.97 5.13
C ILE A 36 10.46 10.90 5.08
N PRO A 37 10.94 11.45 6.22
CA PRO A 37 12.20 12.17 6.26
C PRO A 37 13.40 11.26 5.97
N MET A 38 14.35 11.77 5.20
CA MET A 38 15.66 11.14 5.09
C MET A 38 16.45 11.35 6.39
N ALA A 39 17.19 10.34 6.83
CA ALA A 39 18.13 10.50 7.93
C ALA A 39 19.22 11.51 7.53
N GLU A 40 19.58 12.44 8.42
CA GLU A 40 20.49 13.55 8.11
C GLU A 40 21.82 13.08 7.49
N HIS A 41 22.40 12.01 7.99
CA HIS A 41 23.67 11.48 7.48
C HIS A 41 23.56 10.79 6.11
N ASP A 42 22.34 10.44 5.68
CA ASP A 42 22.04 9.75 4.42
C ASP A 42 21.56 10.70 3.32
N LYS A 43 21.18 11.95 3.63
CA LYS A 43 20.71 12.93 2.62
C LYS A 43 21.69 13.10 1.47
N LYS A 44 22.98 13.29 1.76
CA LYS A 44 24.04 13.42 0.75
C LYS A 44 24.16 12.22 -0.21
N LYS A 45 23.69 11.02 0.18
CA LYS A 45 23.68 9.83 -0.68
C LYS A 45 22.59 9.89 -1.74
N THR A 46 21.64 10.81 -1.59
CA THR A 46 20.55 11.06 -2.53
C THR A 46 20.84 12.26 -3.45
N ALA A 47 22.07 12.78 -3.41
CA ALA A 47 22.41 13.98 -4.15
C ALA A 47 22.35 13.77 -5.67
N PHE A 48 21.88 14.79 -6.39
CA PHE A 48 21.78 14.81 -7.83
C PHE A 48 22.19 16.18 -8.38
N SER A 49 22.69 16.21 -9.61
CA SER A 49 23.11 17.43 -10.29
C SER A 49 22.12 17.81 -11.37
N THR A 50 21.83 19.11 -11.45
CA THR A 50 21.17 19.73 -12.59
C THR A 50 22.15 20.73 -13.23
N PRO A 51 21.88 21.26 -14.44
CA PRO A 51 22.69 22.34 -15.00
C PRO A 51 22.77 23.59 -14.12
N TYR A 52 21.88 23.74 -13.14
CA TYR A 52 21.76 24.91 -12.27
C TYR A 52 22.30 24.69 -10.86
N GLY A 53 22.75 23.48 -10.50
CA GLY A 53 23.31 23.23 -9.19
C GLY A 53 23.31 21.77 -8.75
N HIS A 54 23.76 21.57 -7.51
CA HIS A 54 23.79 20.27 -6.85
C HIS A 54 22.81 20.28 -5.68
N TYR A 55 21.94 19.27 -5.63
CA TYR A 55 20.83 19.19 -4.68
C TYR A 55 20.81 17.84 -4.01
N GLU A 56 20.19 17.76 -2.84
CA GLU A 56 19.93 16.51 -2.12
C GLU A 56 18.48 16.46 -1.64
N PHE A 57 17.96 15.26 -1.39
CA PHE A 57 16.59 15.10 -0.91
C PHE A 57 16.50 15.13 0.61
N ASN A 58 15.60 15.96 1.13
CA ASN A 58 15.23 15.99 2.55
C ASN A 58 14.19 14.92 2.94
N ARG A 59 13.45 14.41 1.95
CA ARG A 59 12.43 13.37 2.08
C ARG A 59 12.78 12.22 1.17
N MET A 60 12.35 11.01 1.50
CA MET A 60 12.76 9.81 0.78
C MET A 60 12.34 9.85 -0.70
N PRO A 61 13.28 9.94 -1.65
CA PRO A 61 12.96 9.98 -3.07
C PRO A 61 12.54 8.60 -3.61
N PHE A 62 11.82 8.62 -4.72
CA PHE A 62 11.60 7.41 -5.52
C PHE A 62 12.92 6.85 -6.07
N GLY A 63 12.94 5.53 -6.30
CA GLY A 63 14.09 4.83 -6.89
C GLY A 63 15.11 4.31 -5.87
N LEU A 64 14.97 4.63 -4.57
CA LEU A 64 15.79 4.00 -3.54
C LEU A 64 15.39 2.53 -3.35
N LYS A 65 16.37 1.62 -3.45
CA LYS A 65 16.17 0.16 -3.33
C LYS A 65 15.41 -0.24 -2.06
N ASN A 66 15.67 0.42 -0.94
CA ASN A 66 15.08 0.09 0.37
C ASN A 66 13.90 1.00 0.76
N ALA A 67 13.43 1.88 -0.12
CA ALA A 67 12.27 2.72 0.15
C ALA A 67 11.00 1.91 0.48
N PRO A 68 10.64 0.86 -0.30
CA PRO A 68 9.45 0.05 0.00
C PRO A 68 9.51 -0.59 1.40
N ALA A 69 10.65 -1.21 1.74
CA ALA A 69 10.83 -1.86 3.03
C ALA A 69 10.75 -0.86 4.19
N THR A 70 11.34 0.33 4.03
CA THR A 70 11.28 1.39 5.06
C THR A 70 9.85 1.88 5.25
N PHE A 71 9.12 2.08 4.16
CA PHE A 71 7.72 2.49 4.22
C PHE A 71 6.84 1.44 4.88
N GLN A 72 7.02 0.17 4.51
CA GLN A 72 6.27 -0.92 5.12
C GLN A 72 6.56 -1.05 6.63
N ARG A 73 7.81 -0.88 7.07
CA ARG A 73 8.17 -0.84 8.50
C ARG A 73 7.48 0.31 9.23
N LEU A 74 7.41 1.50 8.62
CA LEU A 74 6.67 2.63 9.16
C LEU A 74 5.19 2.27 9.33
N MET A 75 4.55 1.76 8.28
CA MET A 75 3.15 1.38 8.31
C MET A 75 2.85 0.30 9.34
N ASN A 76 3.77 -0.67 9.48
CA ASN A 76 3.68 -1.68 10.52
C ASN A 76 3.72 -1.08 11.91
N SER A 77 4.59 -0.09 12.14
CA SER A 77 4.69 0.62 13.42
C SER A 77 3.42 1.42 13.70
N VAL A 78 2.93 2.20 12.73
CA VAL A 78 1.73 3.04 12.87
C VAL A 78 0.48 2.22 13.17
N LEU A 79 0.33 1.07 12.50
CA LEU A 79 -0.86 0.22 12.59
C LEU A 79 -0.62 -1.02 13.46
N THR A 80 0.38 -0.97 14.35
CA THR A 80 0.70 -2.04 15.31
C THR A 80 -0.54 -2.44 16.11
N GLY A 81 -0.81 -3.74 16.20
CA GLY A 81 -1.93 -4.31 16.97
C GLY A 81 -3.30 -4.19 16.31
N ILE A 82 -3.41 -3.62 15.11
CA ILE A 82 -4.67 -3.58 14.35
C ILE A 82 -4.55 -4.13 12.91
N ARG A 83 -3.33 -4.21 12.36
CA ARG A 83 -3.06 -4.89 11.08
C ARG A 83 -3.43 -6.37 11.18
N GLY A 84 -4.11 -6.89 10.16
CA GLY A 84 -4.58 -8.28 10.07
C GLY A 84 -5.79 -8.60 10.96
N LEU A 85 -6.26 -7.65 11.77
CA LEU A 85 -7.48 -7.78 12.57
C LEU A 85 -8.57 -6.81 12.10
N ARG A 86 -8.14 -5.60 11.72
CA ARG A 86 -9.02 -4.47 11.35
C ARG A 86 -8.75 -3.92 9.97
N CYS A 87 -7.52 -4.12 9.46
CA CYS A 87 -7.13 -3.68 8.14
C CYS A 87 -6.02 -4.55 7.54
N LEU A 88 -5.96 -4.56 6.21
CA LEU A 88 -4.82 -4.99 5.41
C LEU A 88 -4.00 -3.77 5.04
N VAL A 89 -2.70 -3.94 4.93
CA VAL A 89 -1.78 -2.84 4.64
C VAL A 89 -0.66 -3.35 3.75
N TYR A 90 -0.45 -2.69 2.62
CA TYR A 90 0.69 -2.90 1.75
C TYR A 90 1.19 -1.57 1.23
N LEU A 91 2.41 -1.19 1.62
CA LEU A 91 3.00 0.10 1.32
C LEU A 91 2.01 1.25 1.60
N ASP A 92 1.62 1.98 0.56
CA ASP A 92 0.74 3.14 0.61
C ASP A 92 -0.76 2.78 0.66
N ASP A 93 -1.11 1.52 0.40
CA ASP A 93 -2.49 1.04 0.31
C ASP A 93 -2.97 0.43 1.63
N ILE A 94 -4.12 0.88 2.12
CA ILE A 94 -4.78 0.33 3.30
C ILE A 94 -6.19 -0.10 2.94
N VAL A 95 -6.54 -1.35 3.23
CA VAL A 95 -7.92 -1.83 3.15
C VAL A 95 -8.49 -2.02 4.54
N ILE A 96 -9.60 -1.37 4.80
CA ILE A 96 -10.36 -1.47 6.04
C ILE A 96 -11.59 -2.30 5.72
N TYR A 97 -11.92 -3.24 6.61
CA TYR A 97 -13.06 -4.12 6.42
C TYR A 97 -13.81 -4.31 7.74
N GLY A 98 -15.14 -4.47 7.63
CA GLY A 98 -16.01 -4.70 8.78
C GLY A 98 -17.24 -5.51 8.41
N SER A 99 -17.77 -6.25 9.38
CA SER A 99 -18.95 -7.11 9.21
C SER A 99 -20.27 -6.34 9.29
N SER A 100 -20.25 -5.19 9.98
CA SER A 100 -21.35 -4.23 10.08
C SER A 100 -20.86 -2.81 9.82
N LEU A 101 -21.79 -1.91 9.48
CA LEU A 101 -21.47 -0.49 9.27
C LEU A 101 -20.85 0.15 10.53
N GLU A 102 -21.34 -0.22 11.70
CA GLU A 102 -20.85 0.31 12.98
C GLU A 102 -19.42 -0.16 13.27
N ASP A 103 -19.13 -1.46 13.11
CA ASP A 103 -17.80 -2.02 13.28
C ASP A 103 -16.81 -1.39 12.28
N HIS A 104 -17.21 -1.32 11.00
CA HIS A 104 -16.42 -0.68 9.96
C HIS A 104 -16.06 0.77 10.31
N ASN A 105 -17.04 1.58 10.71
CA ASN A 105 -16.82 2.98 11.03
C ASN A 105 -15.93 3.17 12.26
N LYS A 106 -16.06 2.31 13.28
CA LYS A 106 -15.15 2.30 14.44
C LYS A 106 -13.70 2.02 14.01
N ARG A 107 -13.49 1.04 13.12
CA ARG A 107 -12.16 0.71 12.57
C ARG A 107 -11.59 1.86 11.74
N LEU A 108 -12.40 2.44 10.86
CA LEU A 108 -12.03 3.58 10.03
C LEU A 108 -11.56 4.76 10.88
N MET A 109 -12.33 5.14 11.90
CA MET A 109 -11.98 6.25 12.78
C MET A 109 -10.68 6.01 13.55
N GLU A 110 -10.45 4.79 14.03
CA GLU A 110 -9.20 4.43 14.71
C GLU A 110 -7.98 4.56 13.77
N ILE A 111 -8.11 4.07 12.53
CA ILE A 111 -7.03 4.13 11.54
C ILE A 111 -6.75 5.58 11.15
N LEU A 112 -7.77 6.38 10.87
CA LEU A 112 -7.62 7.80 10.56
C LEU A 112 -6.95 8.57 11.70
N ARG A 113 -7.27 8.27 12.97
CA ARG A 113 -6.59 8.87 14.13
C ARG A 113 -5.11 8.51 14.18
N ARG A 114 -4.75 7.26 13.89
CA ARG A 114 -3.35 6.81 13.89
C ARG A 114 -2.53 7.44 12.76
N LEU A 115 -3.10 7.51 11.55
CA LEU A 115 -2.47 8.20 10.43
C LEU A 115 -2.23 9.68 10.77
N ARG A 116 -3.26 10.36 11.31
CA ARG A 116 -3.15 11.76 11.75
C ARG A 116 -2.09 11.95 12.82
N LYS A 117 -2.02 11.07 13.83
CA LYS A 117 -1.02 11.12 14.90
C LYS A 117 0.42 11.03 14.37
N ASN A 118 0.63 10.30 13.28
CA ASN A 118 1.93 10.12 12.64
C ASN A 118 2.15 11.08 11.46
N ASN A 119 1.28 12.07 11.29
CA ASN A 119 1.35 13.06 10.21
C ASN A 119 1.38 12.43 8.80
N LEU A 120 0.72 11.28 8.64
CA LEU A 120 0.52 10.63 7.34
C LEU A 120 -0.74 11.19 6.68
N LYS A 121 -0.59 11.62 5.43
CA LYS A 121 -1.62 12.24 4.62
C LYS A 121 -2.17 11.23 3.62
N LEU A 122 -3.46 11.32 3.38
CA LEU A 122 -4.18 10.55 2.36
C LEU A 122 -4.31 11.37 1.08
N GLN A 123 -4.45 10.68 -0.05
CA GLN A 123 -4.88 11.26 -1.32
C GLN A 123 -6.39 11.01 -1.49
N PRO A 124 -7.26 11.97 -1.16
CA PRO A 124 -8.70 11.73 -1.07
C PRO A 124 -9.32 11.23 -2.38
N ASP A 125 -8.84 11.72 -3.52
CA ASP A 125 -9.36 11.36 -4.85
C ASP A 125 -9.13 9.89 -5.22
N LYS A 126 -8.22 9.21 -4.51
CA LYS A 126 -7.93 7.78 -4.70
C LYS A 126 -8.49 6.89 -3.59
N CYS A 127 -9.08 7.48 -2.56
CA CYS A 127 -9.68 6.71 -1.47
C CYS A 127 -11.12 6.32 -1.84
N GLU A 128 -11.51 5.09 -1.56
CA GLU A 128 -12.90 4.64 -1.70
C GLU A 128 -13.50 4.33 -0.33
N PHE A 129 -14.67 4.92 -0.05
CA PHE A 129 -15.32 4.77 1.24
C PHE A 129 -16.56 3.91 1.16
N LEU A 130 -16.70 2.97 2.12
CA LEU A 130 -17.91 2.21 2.38
C LEU A 130 -18.49 1.50 1.14
N ARG A 131 -17.64 0.74 0.46
CA ARG A 131 -18.01 -0.09 -0.68
C ARG A 131 -18.37 -1.51 -0.26
N LYS A 132 -19.07 -2.21 -1.15
CA LYS A 132 -19.37 -3.65 -1.02
C LYS A 132 -18.30 -4.54 -1.60
N GLU A 133 -17.52 -3.98 -2.53
CA GLU A 133 -16.35 -4.59 -3.13
C GLU A 133 -15.31 -3.50 -3.40
N VAL A 134 -14.04 -3.85 -3.35
CA VAL A 134 -12.93 -2.94 -3.63
C VAL A 134 -11.82 -3.68 -4.36
N ILE A 135 -11.03 -2.95 -5.15
CA ILE A 135 -9.80 -3.47 -5.76
C ILE A 135 -8.63 -3.24 -4.80
N TYR A 136 -7.85 -4.28 -4.54
CA TYR A 136 -6.63 -4.22 -3.74
C TYR A 136 -5.60 -5.22 -4.26
N LEU A 137 -4.39 -4.75 -4.57
CA LEU A 137 -3.28 -5.55 -5.11
C LEU A 137 -3.70 -6.45 -6.29
N ASP A 138 -4.41 -5.87 -7.27
CA ASP A 138 -4.95 -6.58 -8.44
C ASP A 138 -6.02 -7.67 -8.12
N HIS A 139 -6.59 -7.65 -6.92
CA HIS A 139 -7.68 -8.53 -6.51
C HIS A 139 -8.93 -7.72 -6.18
N ILE A 140 -10.10 -8.24 -6.55
CA ILE A 140 -11.39 -7.75 -6.07
C ILE A 140 -11.69 -8.46 -4.77
N ILE A 141 -11.86 -7.67 -3.71
CA ILE A 141 -12.26 -8.13 -2.38
C ILE A 141 -13.73 -7.83 -2.20
N SER A 142 -14.52 -8.84 -1.83
CA SER A 142 -15.95 -8.70 -1.57
C SER A 142 -16.40 -9.60 -0.41
N GLU A 143 -17.69 -9.54 -0.05
CA GLU A 143 -18.27 -10.47 0.92
C GLU A 143 -18.26 -11.94 0.46
N ASN A 144 -18.12 -12.18 -0.85
CA ASN A 144 -18.07 -13.52 -1.43
C ASN A 144 -16.66 -14.10 -1.50
N GLY A 145 -15.66 -13.35 -1.03
CA GLY A 145 -14.25 -13.73 -1.06
C GLY A 145 -13.41 -12.86 -2.00
N ILE A 146 -12.23 -13.37 -2.35
CA ILE A 146 -11.22 -12.69 -3.16
C ILE A 146 -11.20 -13.32 -4.55
N ILE A 147 -11.28 -12.49 -5.59
CA ILE A 147 -11.10 -12.91 -6.97
C ILE A 147 -10.03 -12.04 -7.65
N LEU A 148 -9.34 -12.59 -8.65
CA LEU A 148 -8.42 -11.81 -9.49
C LEU A 148 -9.21 -10.77 -10.30
N ASP A 149 -8.65 -9.57 -10.43
CA ASP A 149 -9.23 -8.54 -11.31
C ASP A 149 -9.27 -9.07 -12.77
N PRO A 150 -10.48 -9.16 -13.39
CA PRO A 150 -10.64 -9.58 -14.77
C PRO A 150 -9.82 -8.77 -15.78
N SER A 151 -9.49 -7.51 -15.47
CA SER A 151 -8.67 -6.65 -16.32
C SER A 151 -7.26 -7.23 -16.53
N LYS A 152 -6.67 -7.81 -15.47
CA LYS A 152 -5.34 -8.45 -15.51
C LYS A 152 -5.39 -9.80 -16.24
N LEU A 153 -6.46 -10.57 -16.06
CA LEU A 153 -6.66 -11.82 -16.79
C LEU A 153 -6.77 -11.57 -18.30
N THR A 154 -7.43 -10.49 -18.70
CA THR A 154 -7.53 -10.08 -20.10
C THR A 154 -6.17 -9.70 -20.69
N ALA A 155 -5.34 -8.97 -19.92
CA ALA A 155 -4.00 -8.60 -20.35
C ALA A 155 -3.09 -9.82 -20.58
N ILE A 156 -3.19 -10.86 -19.73
CA ILE A 156 -2.45 -12.12 -19.89
C ILE A 156 -2.99 -12.93 -21.07
N LYS A 157 -4.32 -13.06 -21.21
CA LYS A 157 -4.96 -13.78 -22.32
C LYS A 157 -4.59 -13.18 -23.68
N ASN A 158 -4.46 -11.86 -23.74
CA ASN A 158 -4.10 -11.13 -24.95
C ASN A 158 -2.58 -10.93 -25.10
N PHE A 159 -1.77 -11.53 -24.21
CA PHE A 159 -0.33 -11.39 -24.29
C PHE A 159 0.18 -12.09 -25.56
N PRO A 160 0.92 -11.40 -26.44
CA PRO A 160 1.37 -11.98 -27.69
C PRO A 160 2.33 -13.14 -27.41
N THR A 161 2.23 -14.20 -28.21
CA THR A 161 3.15 -15.34 -28.11
C THR A 161 4.60 -14.85 -28.25
N PRO A 162 5.47 -15.13 -27.27
CA PRO A 162 6.89 -14.72 -27.32
C PRO A 162 7.54 -15.16 -28.63
N LYS A 163 8.22 -14.24 -29.33
CA LYS A 163 8.89 -14.54 -30.60
C LYS A 163 10.41 -14.61 -30.47
N LYS A 164 10.95 -14.09 -29.37
CA LYS A 164 12.39 -14.06 -29.08
C LYS A 164 12.64 -14.58 -27.67
N VAL A 165 13.87 -15.04 -27.44
CA VAL A 165 14.33 -15.51 -26.11
C VAL A 165 14.21 -14.42 -25.03
N LYS A 166 14.27 -13.14 -25.41
CA LYS A 166 14.08 -12.00 -24.49
C LYS A 166 12.62 -11.70 -24.13
N ASP A 167 11.66 -12.35 -24.81
CA ASP A 167 10.22 -12.17 -24.60
C ASP A 167 9.66 -13.22 -23.61
N ILE A 168 10.50 -14.14 -23.12
CA ILE A 168 10.21 -15.21 -22.15
C ILE A 168 10.84 -14.87 -20.80
#